data_AF-A0A317YKJ8-F1
#
_entry.id   AF-A0A317YKJ8-F1
#
_cell.length_a   1.000
_cell.length_b   1.000
_cell.length_c   1.000
_cell.angle_alpha   90.00
_cell.angle_beta   90.00
_cell.angle_gamma   90.00
#
_symmetry.space_group_name_H-M   'P 1'
#
loop_
_entity.id
_entity.type
_entity.pdbx_description
1 polymer ?
#
loop_
_entity_poly.entity_id
_entity_poly.type
_entity_poly.pdbx_seq_one_letter_code
_entity_poly.pdbx_strand_id
1 'polypeptide(L)' 'MAVLYLVGTPIGNLADITYRAVDVLKRVDMIACEDTRVTSKLCNHYDIPTPLKSYHEHNKDKQTAFIIEQLELG' A
#
# COMPACT_ATOMS: atom_id res chain seq x y z
N MET A 1 -15.30 -9.74 4.29
CA MET A 1 -14.22 -9.94 5.28
C MET A 1 -13.02 -9.18 4.75
N ALA A 2 -12.63 -8.10 5.43
CA ALA A 2 -11.48 -7.32 5.00
C ALA A 2 -10.18 -8.10 5.24
N VAL A 3 -9.15 -7.80 4.44
CA VAL A 3 -7.85 -8.46 4.50
C VAL A 3 -6.76 -7.40 4.44
N LEU A 4 -5.83 -7.47 5.40
CA LEU A 4 -4.59 -6.70 5.36
C LEU A 4 -3.50 -7.51 4.64
N TYR A 5 -2.98 -6.99 3.54
CA TYR A 5 -1.86 -7.58 2.81
C TYR A 5 -0.56 -6.87 3.17
N LEU A 6 0.44 -7.64 3.60
CA LEU A 6 1.82 -7.17 3.72
C LEU A 6 2.55 -7.48 2.42
N VAL A 7 2.91 -6.43 1.67
CA VAL A 7 3.54 -6.54 0.36
C VAL A 7 4.95 -5.96 0.41
N GLY A 8 5.95 -6.81 0.16
CA GLY A 8 7.33 -6.36 0.00
C GLY A 8 7.51 -5.59 -1.31
N THR A 9 8.19 -4.45 -1.25
CA THR A 9 8.56 -3.65 -2.42
C THR A 9 10.03 -3.93 -2.82
N PRO A 10 10.38 -3.77 -4.11
CA PRO A 10 11.76 -3.93 -4.53
C PRO A 10 12.69 -2.90 -3.90
N ILE A 11 13.91 -3.31 -3.57
CA ILE A 11 14.93 -2.46 -2.92
C ILE A 11 15.85 -1.73 -3.92
N GLY A 12 15.50 -1.69 -5.20
CA GLY A 12 16.23 -0.96 -6.22
C GLY A 12 15.82 -1.28 -7.65
N ASN A 13 15.67 -2.57 -7.97
CA ASN A 13 15.26 -3.01 -9.30
C ASN A 13 13.75 -3.29 -9.34
N LEU A 14 12.99 -2.50 -10.09
CA LEU A 14 11.54 -2.64 -10.17
C LEU A 14 11.11 -4.04 -10.64
N ALA A 15 11.90 -4.70 -11.50
CA ALA A 15 11.59 -6.02 -12.03
C ALA A 15 11.59 -7.16 -10.98
N ASP A 16 12.11 -6.91 -9.78
CA ASP A 16 12.10 -7.89 -8.68
C ASP A 16 10.72 -7.99 -7.99
N ILE A 17 9.77 -7.14 -8.37
CA ILE A 17 8.40 -7.24 -7.85
C ILE A 17 7.73 -8.52 -8.35
N THR A 18 6.92 -9.15 -7.48
CA THR A 18 6.14 -10.33 -7.89
C THR A 18 4.86 -9.92 -8.61
N TYR A 19 4.39 -10.75 -9.54
CA TYR A 19 3.08 -10.58 -10.18
C TYR A 19 1.94 -10.45 -9.15
N ARG A 20 1.99 -11.25 -8.07
CA ARG A 20 1.01 -11.20 -7.00
C ARG A 20 1.02 -9.85 -6.25
N ALA A 21 2.20 -9.26 -6.03
CA ALA A 21 2.29 -7.95 -5.39
C ALA A 21 1.61 -6.88 -6.24
N VAL A 22 1.87 -6.85 -7.55
CA VAL A 22 1.20 -5.91 -8.47
C VAL A 22 -0.31 -6.14 -8.49
N ASP A 23 -0.76 -7.39 -8.60
CA ASP A 23 -2.19 -7.73 -8.63
C ASP A 23 -2.91 -7.33 -7.33
N VAL A 24 -2.31 -7.60 -6.16
CA VAL A 24 -2.86 -7.19 -4.86
C VAL A 24 -2.94 -5.66 -4.77
N LEU A 25 -1.85 -4.95 -5.08
CA LEU A 25 -1.80 -3.50 -4.98
C LEU A 25 -2.80 -2.82 -5.94
N LYS A 26 -3.18 -3.46 -7.05
CA LYS A 26 -4.23 -2.96 -7.96
C LYS A 26 -5.66 -3.19 -7.47
N ARG A 27 -5.89 -4.19 -6.61
CA ARG A 27 -7.23 -4.63 -6.21
C ARG A 27 -7.68 -4.08 -4.86
N VAL A 28 -6.75 -3.73 -3.98
CA VAL A 28 -7.09 -3.17 -2.67
C VAL A 28 -7.64 -1.75 -2.81
N ASP A 29 -8.51 -1.36 -1.89
CA ASP A 29 -9.15 -0.05 -1.88
C ASP A 29 -8.19 1.09 -1.51
N MET A 30 -7.12 0.77 -0.77
CA MET A 30 -6.13 1.74 -0.31
C MET A 30 -4.77 1.06 -0.06
N ILE A 31 -3.67 1.78 -0.33
CA ILE A 31 -2.31 1.38 0.02
C ILE A 31 -1.80 2.28 1.15
N ALA A 32 -1.59 1.72 2.33
CA ALA A 32 -0.82 2.38 3.38
C ALA A 32 0.68 2.21 3.12
N CYS A 33 1.44 3.31 3.06
CA CYS A 33 2.87 3.30 2.76
C CYS A 33 3.64 4.36 3.56
N GLU A 34 4.92 4.09 3.83
CA GLU A 34 5.79 4.99 4.59
C GLU A 34 6.06 6.29 3.83
N ASP A 35 6.52 6.17 2.58
CA ASP A 35 6.75 7.31 1.69
C ASP A 35 5.87 7.20 0.44
N THR A 36 4.89 8.10 0.37
CA THR A 36 3.97 8.22 -0.77
C THR A 36 4.70 8.63 -2.06
N ARG A 37 5.82 9.34 -2.00
CA ARG A 37 6.59 9.78 -3.18
C ARG A 37 7.32 8.63 -3.84
N VAL A 38 7.91 7.75 -3.04
CA VAL A 38 8.56 6.53 -3.54
C VAL A 38 7.51 5.55 -4.06
N THR A 39 6.46 5.33 -3.27
CA THR A 39 5.39 4.39 -3.63
C THR A 39 4.64 4.85 -4.88
N SER A 40 4.42 6.16 -5.07
CA SER A 40 3.83 6.72 -6.30
C SER A 40 4.63 6.36 -7.55
N LYS A 41 5.97 6.33 -7.50
CA LYS A 41 6.79 5.94 -8.65
C LYS A 41 6.58 4.47 -9.03
N LEU A 42 6.51 3.60 -8.02
CA LEU A 42 6.22 2.17 -8.22
C LEU A 42 4.81 1.97 -8.78
N CYS A 43 3.82 2.67 -8.22
CA CYS A 43 2.44 2.63 -8.72
C CYS A 43 2.34 3.11 -10.17
N ASN A 44 2.99 4.23 -10.51
CA ASN A 44 3.00 4.76 -11.88
C ASN A 44 3.69 3.80 -12.86
N HIS A 45 4.77 3.13 -12.46
CA HIS A 45 5.46 2.18 -13.33
C HIS A 45 4.60 0.96 -13.68
N TYR A 46 3.74 0.54 -12.74
CA TYR A 46 2.90 -0.66 -12.88
C TYR A 46 1.42 -0.35 -13.19
N ASP A 47 1.07 0.91 -13.46
CA ASP A 47 -0.30 1.37 -13.66
C ASP A 47 -1.24 0.92 -12.51
N ILE A 48 -0.85 1.24 -11.28
CA ILE A 48 -1.61 0.94 -10.07
C ILE A 48 -2.44 2.19 -9.69
N PRO A 49 -3.76 2.18 -9.87
CA PRO A 49 -4.61 3.36 -9.65
C PRO A 49 -4.98 3.59 -8.18
N THR A 50 -4.63 2.65 -7.30
CA THR A 50 -5.09 2.62 -5.91
C THR A 50 -4.57 3.80 -5.10
N PRO A 51 -5.44 4.48 -4.32
CA PRO A 51 -5.04 5.66 -3.56
C PRO A 51 -4.03 5.32 -2.46
N LEU A 52 -3.03 6.20 -2.31
CA LEU A 52 -2.00 6.08 -1.30
C LEU A 52 -2.38 6.83 -0.02
N LYS A 53 -2.05 6.22 1.13
CA LYS A 53 -2.17 6.81 2.45
C LYS A 53 -0.83 6.75 3.16
N SER A 54 -0.35 7.88 3.68
CA SER A 54 0.91 7.89 4.42
C SER A 54 0.76 7.21 5.79
N TYR A 55 1.71 6.35 6.13
CA TYR A 55 1.81 5.64 7.40
C TYR A 55 3.28 5.66 7.85
N HIS A 56 3.65 6.59 8.72
CA HIS A 56 5.01 6.80 9.23
C HIS A 56 4.95 7.14 10.73
N GLU A 57 6.10 7.15 11.42
CA GLU A 57 6.14 7.28 12.89
C GLU A 57 5.28 8.42 13.45
N HIS A 58 5.33 9.62 12.85
CA HIS A 58 4.57 10.78 13.33
C HIS A 58 3.04 10.66 13.25
N ASN A 59 2.50 9.77 12.41
CA ASN A 59 1.04 9.63 12.24
C ASN A 59 0.54 8.21 12.53
N LYS A 60 1.42 7.31 13.00
CA LYS A 60 1.11 5.87 13.11
C LYS A 60 -0.11 5.60 13.98
N ASP A 61 -0.25 6.27 15.12
CA ASP A 61 -1.30 5.92 16.09
C ASP A 61 -2.69 6.27 15.51
N LYS A 62 -2.80 7.48 14.96
CA LYS A 62 -4.01 7.94 14.25
C LYS A 62 -4.32 7.06 13.04
N GLN A 63 -3.30 6.71 12.25
CA GLN A 63 -3.52 5.91 11.05
C GLN A 63 -3.79 4.44 11.33
N THR A 64 -3.24 3.89 12.41
CA THR A 64 -3.55 2.52 12.85
C THR A 64 -5.02 2.42 13.22
N ALA A 65 -5.53 3.36 14.03
CA ALA A 65 -6.95 3.40 14.39
C ALA A 65 -7.85 3.49 13.15
N PHE A 66 -7.52 4.40 12.22
CA PHE A 66 -8.24 4.53 10.95
C PHE A 66 -8.23 3.23 10.12
N ILE A 67 -7.08 2.58 9.97
CA ILE A 67 -6.98 1.34 9.18
C ILE A 67 -7.79 0.20 9.81
N ILE A 68 -7.74 0.07 11.15
CA ILE A 68 -8.54 -0.94 11.86
C ILE A 68 -10.03 -0.71 11.60
N GLU A 69 -10.51 0.53 11.73
CA GLU A 69 -11.90 0.89 11.44
C GLU A 69 -12.30 0.53 10.01
N GLN A 70 -11.45 0.82 9.02
CA GLN A 70 -11.73 0.43 7.62
C GLN A 70 -11.81 -1.10 7.45
N LEU A 71 -10.93 -1.86 8.12
CA LEU A 71 -10.97 -3.32 8.05
C LEU A 71 -12.22 -3.91 8.71
N GLU A 72 -12.74 -3.28 9.77
CA GLU A 72 -13.97 -3.72 10.44
C GLU A 72 -15.22 -3.43 9.60
N LEU A 73 -15.24 -2.31 8.85
CA LEU A 73 -16.34 -1.94 7.97
C LEU A 73 -16.48 -2.87 6.74
N GLY A 74 -15.36 -3.47 6.30
CA GLY A 74 -15.33 -4.36 5.14
C GLY A 74 -15.33 -3.63 3.81
#